data_AF-F9P9R6-F1
#
_entry.id   AF-F9P9R6-F1
#
_cell.length_a   1.000
_cell.length_b   1.000
_cell.length_c   1.000
_cell.angle_alpha   90.00
_cell.angle_beta   90.00
_cell.angle_gamma   90.00
#
_symmetry.space_group_name_H-M   'P 1'
#
loop_
_entity.id
_entity.type
_entity.pdbx_description
1 polymer ?
#
loop_
_entity_poly.entity_id
_entity_poly.type
_entity_poly.pdbx_seq_one_letter_code
_entity_poly.pdbx_strand_id
1 'polypeptide(L)'
;MTGRKLQEGEFEFDLKENGQVLQTVKNAADGKVQFKELEYTKAGIYHYTISEKAGDVPGVEYEPNLISATVTVEDKGGKLEVTKVTYSKAGEETKDPTFINQYTPGKTFARLEVNKILTGRQLQKDEFEFELKEDGKPDVLQTAKNDAQGKVQFQAINYDKAGEYHYTITEKKVQLGGITYDPKEVKVTVKVTDDGKGKLHSEIVYEKNDTTFNNTYTTQATSATFDVTKELTGRKLKAQEFEFELKEDGKPDVLQTAKNDAQGKVQFQAINYDKAGEYHYTITEKIMV
;
A
#
# COMPACT_ATOMS: atom_id res chain seq x y z
N MET A 1 3.29 -26.12 -21.55
CA MET A 1 2.90 -25.32 -20.36
C MET A 1 2.71 -23.87 -20.77
N THR A 2 1.63 -23.25 -20.32
CA THR A 2 1.41 -21.80 -20.40
C THR A 2 1.52 -21.19 -19.00
N GLY A 3 1.81 -19.89 -18.89
CA GLY A 3 1.87 -19.18 -17.61
C GLY A 3 3.21 -19.21 -16.88
N ARG A 4 4.09 -20.19 -17.15
CA ARG A 4 5.51 -20.16 -16.74
C ARG A 4 6.40 -21.01 -17.63
N LYS A 5 7.72 -20.88 -17.42
CA LYS A 5 8.71 -21.76 -18.02
C LYS A 5 8.54 -23.19 -17.49
N LEU A 6 8.53 -24.14 -18.41
CA LEU A 6 8.49 -25.58 -18.13
C LEU A 6 9.76 -26.03 -17.40
N GLN A 7 9.63 -26.89 -16.41
CA GLN A 7 10.77 -27.51 -15.72
C GLN A 7 10.99 -28.94 -16.24
N GLU A 8 12.25 -29.34 -16.37
CA GLU A 8 12.60 -30.71 -16.75
C GLU A 8 12.12 -31.70 -15.68
N GLY A 9 11.55 -32.82 -16.12
CA GLY A 9 11.15 -33.89 -15.20
C GLY A 9 9.89 -33.62 -14.39
N GLU A 10 9.18 -32.52 -14.69
CA GLU A 10 8.05 -32.01 -13.92
C GLU A 10 6.75 -32.80 -14.16
N PHE A 11 6.53 -33.22 -15.40
CA PHE A 11 5.35 -33.99 -15.83
C PHE A 11 5.75 -35.39 -16.26
N GLU A 12 4.88 -36.35 -15.95
CA GLU A 12 5.08 -37.77 -16.21
C GLU A 12 3.98 -38.29 -17.15
N PHE A 13 4.39 -39.03 -18.18
CA PHE A 13 3.52 -39.50 -19.25
C PHE A 13 3.63 -41.01 -19.38
N ASP A 14 2.48 -41.67 -19.46
CA ASP A 14 2.38 -43.10 -19.73
C ASP A 14 2.05 -43.33 -21.21
N LEU A 15 2.76 -44.28 -21.82
CA LEU A 15 2.37 -44.93 -23.07
C LEU A 15 1.67 -46.25 -22.73
N LYS A 16 0.44 -46.41 -23.20
CA LYS A 16 -0.42 -47.56 -22.90
C LYS A 16 -0.86 -48.29 -24.16
N GLU A 17 -0.98 -49.61 -24.06
CA GLU A 17 -1.61 -50.47 -25.06
C GLU A 17 -2.68 -51.31 -24.35
N ASN A 18 -3.90 -51.33 -24.87
CA ASN A 18 -5.05 -52.01 -24.24
C ASN A 18 -5.24 -51.67 -22.74
N GLY A 19 -4.91 -50.43 -22.35
CA GLY A 19 -4.97 -49.95 -20.97
C GLY A 19 -3.78 -50.32 -20.08
N GLN A 20 -2.88 -51.20 -20.52
CA GLN A 20 -1.68 -51.55 -19.79
C GLN A 20 -0.57 -50.52 -20.06
N VAL A 21 0.09 -50.04 -19.00
CA VAL A 21 1.26 -49.15 -19.12
C VAL A 21 2.45 -49.95 -19.65
N LEU A 22 2.98 -49.52 -20.79
CA LEU A 22 4.20 -50.07 -21.39
C LEU A 22 5.44 -49.31 -20.94
N GLN A 23 5.33 -47.98 -20.90
CA GLN A 23 6.42 -47.09 -20.56
C GLN A 23 5.90 -45.88 -19.81
N THR A 24 6.74 -45.36 -18.92
CA THR A 24 6.52 -44.10 -18.23
C THR A 24 7.78 -43.26 -18.38
N VAL A 25 7.63 -42.04 -18.89
CA VAL A 25 8.74 -41.10 -19.12
C VAL A 25 8.34 -39.72 -18.63
N LYS A 26 9.31 -38.83 -18.49
CA LYS A 26 9.07 -37.44 -18.09
C LYS A 26 9.42 -36.47 -19.23
N ASN A 27 8.90 -35.25 -19.15
CA ASN A 27 9.26 -34.21 -20.12
C ASN A 27 10.72 -33.77 -19.97
N ALA A 28 11.36 -33.49 -21.09
CA ALA A 28 12.63 -32.76 -21.14
C ALA A 28 12.40 -31.25 -20.90
N ALA A 29 13.49 -30.49 -20.73
CA ALA A 29 13.46 -29.04 -20.53
C ALA A 29 12.84 -28.27 -21.72
N ASP A 30 12.94 -28.80 -22.94
CA ASP A 30 12.31 -28.25 -24.16
C ASP A 30 10.86 -28.70 -24.35
N GLY A 31 10.34 -29.54 -23.43
CA GLY A 31 8.99 -30.08 -23.47
C GLY A 31 8.82 -31.37 -24.26
N LYS A 32 9.89 -31.92 -24.86
CA LYS A 32 9.79 -33.20 -25.55
C LYS A 32 9.53 -34.34 -24.55
N VAL A 33 8.63 -35.23 -24.94
CA VAL A 33 8.33 -36.48 -24.25
C VAL A 33 8.78 -37.60 -25.17
N GLN A 34 9.87 -38.28 -24.82
CA GLN A 34 10.46 -39.32 -25.67
C GLN A 34 10.33 -40.68 -25.01
N PHE A 35 9.49 -41.53 -25.59
CA PHE A 35 9.41 -42.93 -25.26
C PHE A 35 10.57 -43.71 -25.92
N LYS A 36 10.95 -44.82 -25.30
CA LYS A 36 11.88 -45.80 -25.90
C LYS A 36 11.22 -46.46 -27.10
N GLU A 37 12.05 -46.94 -28.02
CA GLU A 37 11.58 -47.67 -29.20
C GLU A 37 10.77 -48.91 -28.82
N LEU A 38 9.75 -49.20 -29.63
CA LEU A 38 8.93 -50.41 -29.52
C LEU A 38 9.33 -51.40 -30.60
N GLU A 39 9.45 -52.67 -30.25
CA GLU A 39 9.74 -53.75 -31.18
C GLU A 39 8.46 -54.45 -31.65
N TYR A 40 8.32 -54.62 -32.96
CA TYR A 40 7.17 -55.29 -33.58
C TYR A 40 7.60 -56.63 -34.17
N THR A 41 6.90 -57.71 -33.81
CA THR A 41 7.19 -59.06 -34.30
C THR A 41 6.18 -59.56 -35.33
N LYS A 42 5.12 -58.79 -35.59
CA LYS A 42 4.07 -59.11 -36.57
C LYS A 42 3.61 -57.85 -37.32
N ALA A 43 3.26 -58.00 -38.59
CA ALA A 43 2.53 -56.96 -39.32
C ALA A 43 1.14 -56.76 -38.70
N GLY A 44 0.63 -55.52 -38.72
CA GLY A 44 -0.64 -55.17 -38.10
C GLY A 44 -0.80 -53.68 -37.85
N ILE A 45 -1.97 -53.33 -37.32
CA ILE A 45 -2.28 -51.98 -36.84
C ILE A 45 -2.29 -52.02 -35.32
N TYR A 46 -1.44 -51.20 -34.71
CA TYR A 46 -1.27 -51.12 -33.26
C TYR A 46 -1.82 -49.79 -32.76
N HIS A 47 -2.57 -49.85 -31.65
CA HIS A 47 -3.23 -48.70 -31.06
C HIS A 47 -2.67 -48.44 -29.67
N TYR A 48 -2.16 -47.22 -29.49
CA TYR A 48 -1.60 -46.75 -28.24
C TYR A 48 -2.37 -45.54 -27.72
N THR A 49 -2.33 -45.37 -26.41
CA THR A 49 -2.82 -44.16 -25.74
C THR A 49 -1.69 -43.57 -24.93
N ILE A 50 -1.43 -42.28 -25.14
CA ILE A 50 -0.52 -41.48 -24.33
C ILE A 50 -1.38 -40.69 -23.36
N SER A 51 -1.07 -40.79 -22.07
CA SER A 51 -1.76 -40.04 -21.02
C SER A 51 -0.74 -39.32 -20.16
N GLU A 52 -0.97 -38.03 -19.90
CA GLU A 52 -0.31 -37.36 -18.78
C GLU A 52 -0.86 -37.91 -17.47
N LYS A 53 0.02 -38.21 -16.51
CA LYS A 53 -0.39 -38.65 -15.18
C LYS A 53 -0.87 -37.45 -14.39
N ALA A 54 -2.02 -37.61 -13.74
CA ALA A 54 -2.51 -36.63 -12.79
C ALA A 54 -1.44 -36.39 -11.72
N GLY A 55 -1.09 -35.12 -11.52
CA GLY A 55 -0.17 -34.67 -10.47
C GLY A 55 -0.81 -33.58 -9.62
N ASP A 56 -0.04 -33.07 -8.67
CA ASP A 56 -0.46 -32.05 -7.71
C ASP A 56 0.46 -30.82 -7.73
N VAL A 57 1.12 -30.57 -8.87
CA VAL A 57 2.03 -29.43 -9.03
C VAL A 57 1.27 -28.13 -8.71
N PRO A 58 1.66 -27.38 -7.66
CA PRO A 58 0.90 -26.22 -7.22
C PRO A 58 0.73 -25.16 -8.30
N GLY A 59 -0.49 -24.64 -8.42
CA GLY A 59 -0.85 -23.64 -9.42
C GLY A 59 -0.96 -24.18 -10.84
N VAL A 60 -0.84 -25.50 -11.07
CA VAL A 60 -0.99 -26.11 -12.41
C VAL A 60 -2.36 -26.75 -12.56
N GLU A 61 -3.07 -26.35 -13.60
CA GLU A 61 -4.23 -27.04 -14.14
C GLU A 61 -3.79 -27.94 -15.30
N TYR A 62 -4.09 -29.23 -15.18
CA TYR A 62 -3.66 -30.27 -16.11
C TYR A 62 -4.64 -30.42 -17.26
N GLU A 63 -4.11 -30.70 -18.46
CA GLU A 63 -4.98 -31.01 -19.60
C GLU A 63 -5.57 -32.42 -19.48
N PRO A 64 -6.90 -32.60 -19.51
CA PRO A 64 -7.52 -33.91 -19.31
C PRO A 64 -7.51 -34.81 -20.57
N ASN A 65 -7.21 -34.25 -21.75
CA ASN A 65 -7.32 -34.98 -23.01
C ASN A 65 -6.18 -35.98 -23.19
N LEU A 66 -6.55 -37.21 -23.55
CA LEU A 66 -5.61 -38.24 -23.98
C LEU A 66 -5.21 -38.03 -25.44
N ILE A 67 -4.01 -38.51 -25.80
CA ILE A 67 -3.56 -38.60 -27.19
C ILE A 67 -3.57 -40.06 -27.61
N SER A 68 -4.25 -40.38 -28.71
CA SER A 68 -4.20 -41.72 -29.30
C SER A 68 -3.17 -41.74 -30.42
N ALA A 69 -2.32 -42.77 -30.46
CA ALA A 69 -1.37 -43.00 -31.54
C ALA A 69 -1.68 -44.33 -32.22
N THR A 70 -1.74 -44.32 -33.56
CA THR A 70 -1.94 -45.52 -34.37
C THR A 70 -0.70 -45.75 -35.21
N VAL A 71 -0.13 -46.95 -35.11
CA VAL A 71 1.06 -47.37 -35.86
C VAL A 71 0.68 -48.49 -36.82
N THR A 72 0.94 -48.30 -38.11
CA THR A 72 0.77 -49.33 -39.13
C THR A 72 2.12 -49.97 -39.43
N VAL A 73 2.20 -51.28 -39.24
CA VAL A 73 3.38 -52.10 -39.53
C VAL A 73 3.04 -53.07 -40.64
N GLU A 74 3.81 -53.04 -41.72
CA GLU A 74 3.64 -53.91 -42.89
C GLU A 74 4.84 -54.83 -43.07
N ASP A 75 4.60 -56.01 -43.63
CA ASP A 75 5.66 -56.91 -44.09
C ASP A 75 6.00 -56.59 -45.55
N LYS A 76 7.22 -56.09 -45.80
CA LYS A 76 7.75 -55.83 -47.12
C LYS A 76 8.81 -56.85 -47.51
N GLY A 77 8.36 -58.04 -47.87
CA GLY A 77 9.22 -59.10 -48.39
C GLY A 77 10.07 -59.79 -47.34
N GLY A 78 9.50 -60.06 -46.16
CA GLY A 78 10.16 -60.71 -45.02
C GLY A 78 10.77 -59.73 -44.02
N LYS A 79 10.55 -58.42 -44.18
CA LYS A 79 11.03 -57.37 -43.28
C LYS A 79 9.86 -56.50 -42.84
N LEU A 80 9.69 -56.36 -41.52
CA LEU A 80 8.68 -55.48 -40.94
C LEU A 80 9.13 -54.01 -41.02
N GLU A 81 8.24 -53.15 -41.49
CA GLU A 81 8.46 -51.71 -41.58
C GLU A 81 7.26 -50.95 -41.02
N VAL A 82 7.51 -49.91 -40.22
CA VAL A 82 6.48 -48.93 -39.83
C VAL A 82 6.22 -48.03 -41.03
N THR A 83 5.02 -48.14 -41.62
CA THR A 83 4.66 -47.38 -42.83
C THR A 83 3.89 -46.10 -42.52
N LYS A 84 3.22 -46.05 -41.37
CA LYS A 84 2.42 -44.89 -40.96
C LYS A 84 2.35 -44.77 -39.43
N VAL A 85 2.49 -43.53 -38.95
CA VAL A 85 2.17 -43.15 -37.57
C VAL A 85 1.24 -41.95 -37.62
N THR A 86 0.09 -42.05 -36.97
CA THR A 86 -0.87 -40.94 -36.85
C THR A 86 -1.24 -40.72 -35.40
N TYR A 87 -1.47 -39.45 -35.05
CA TYR A 87 -1.93 -39.06 -33.73
C TYR A 87 -3.32 -38.46 -33.82
N SER A 88 -4.13 -38.68 -32.81
CA SER A 88 -5.40 -37.99 -32.63
C SER A 88 -5.57 -37.53 -31.19
N LYS A 89 -6.25 -36.41 -31.01
CA LYS A 89 -6.54 -35.81 -29.72
C LYS A 89 -8.00 -35.39 -29.72
N ALA A 90 -8.74 -35.76 -28.67
CA ALA A 90 -10.19 -35.55 -28.60
C ALA A 90 -10.96 -36.09 -29.84
N GLY A 91 -10.46 -37.16 -30.46
CA GLY A 91 -11.08 -37.79 -31.63
C GLY A 91 -10.70 -37.20 -32.99
N GLU A 92 -9.91 -36.13 -33.03
CA GLU A 92 -9.47 -35.49 -34.27
C GLU A 92 -7.99 -35.78 -34.55
N GLU A 93 -7.64 -36.07 -35.81
CA GLU A 93 -6.25 -36.29 -36.23
C GLU A 93 -5.46 -34.98 -36.08
N THR A 94 -4.28 -35.05 -35.45
CA THR A 94 -3.38 -33.91 -35.25
C THR A 94 -1.98 -34.22 -35.72
N LYS A 95 -1.32 -33.22 -36.31
CA LYS A 95 0.11 -33.26 -36.65
C LYS A 95 1.00 -32.75 -35.51
N ASP A 96 0.39 -32.18 -34.47
CA ASP A 96 1.06 -31.61 -33.31
C ASP A 96 0.46 -32.20 -32.02
N PRO A 97 0.84 -33.43 -31.65
CA PRO A 97 0.34 -34.10 -30.46
C PRO A 97 0.98 -33.50 -29.20
N THR A 98 0.33 -32.50 -28.60
CA THR A 98 0.81 -31.79 -27.41
C THR A 98 -0.12 -31.94 -26.21
N PHE A 99 0.45 -31.86 -25.00
CA PHE A 99 -0.29 -31.62 -23.76
C PHE A 99 -0.02 -30.18 -23.31
N ILE A 100 -1.07 -29.43 -23.00
CA ILE A 100 -0.99 -28.01 -22.64
C ILE A 100 -1.57 -27.80 -21.24
N ASN A 101 -0.69 -27.85 -20.25
CA ASN A 101 -1.03 -27.46 -18.88
C ASN A 101 -0.98 -25.94 -18.72
N GLN A 102 -1.81 -25.42 -17.83
CA GLN A 102 -1.88 -23.99 -17.52
C GLN A 102 -1.43 -23.71 -16.09
N TYR A 103 -0.43 -22.85 -15.95
CA TYR A 103 0.03 -22.39 -14.64
C TYR A 103 -0.56 -21.03 -14.27
N THR A 104 -1.15 -20.96 -13.07
CA THR A 104 -1.68 -19.73 -12.45
C THR A 104 -1.28 -19.72 -10.97
N PRO A 105 -0.40 -18.81 -10.53
CA PRO A 105 0.00 -18.72 -9.13
C PRO A 105 -1.14 -18.18 -8.26
N GLY A 106 -1.13 -18.54 -6.97
CA GLY A 106 -2.00 -17.94 -5.98
C GLY A 106 -1.69 -16.45 -5.76
N LYS A 107 -2.72 -15.68 -5.41
CA LYS A 107 -2.63 -14.23 -5.16
C LYS A 107 -1.81 -13.92 -3.90
N THR A 108 -1.24 -12.72 -3.84
CA THR A 108 -0.62 -12.14 -2.63
C THR A 108 -1.23 -10.77 -2.31
N PHE A 109 -0.84 -10.15 -1.19
CA PHE A 109 -1.28 -8.81 -0.83
C PHE A 109 -0.19 -8.01 -0.11
N ALA A 110 -0.27 -6.68 -0.19
CA ALA A 110 0.54 -5.76 0.61
C ALA A 110 -0.33 -4.85 1.47
N ARG A 111 0.16 -4.46 2.65
CA ARG A 111 -0.45 -3.44 3.51
C ARG A 111 0.55 -2.31 3.71
N LEU A 112 0.22 -1.15 3.18
CA LEU A 112 1.05 0.04 3.28
C LEU A 112 0.71 0.80 4.56
N GLU A 113 1.74 1.32 5.21
CA GLU A 113 1.59 2.14 6.41
C GLU A 113 2.56 3.33 6.41
N VAL A 114 2.14 4.40 7.08
CA VAL A 114 2.94 5.61 7.36
C VAL A 114 2.67 6.05 8.79
N ASN A 115 3.51 6.94 9.31
CA ASN A 115 3.35 7.48 10.66
C ASN A 115 3.08 8.99 10.63
N LYS A 116 2.27 9.47 11.57
CA LYS A 116 1.96 10.87 11.78
C LYS A 116 2.52 11.35 13.10
N ILE A 117 3.32 12.41 13.04
CA ILE A 117 3.74 13.17 14.22
C ILE A 117 3.14 14.57 14.15
N LEU A 118 2.60 15.03 15.28
CA LEU A 118 2.20 16.42 15.51
C LEU A 118 3.01 16.97 16.68
N THR A 119 3.77 18.04 16.43
CA THR A 119 4.49 18.79 17.46
C THR A 119 3.69 20.01 17.89
N GLY A 120 3.75 20.39 19.16
CA GLY A 120 3.09 21.60 19.69
C GLY A 120 1.78 21.34 20.42
N ARG A 121 1.16 20.18 20.21
CA ARG A 121 0.10 19.62 21.08
C ARG A 121 -0.05 18.12 20.87
N GLN A 122 -0.88 17.49 21.70
CA GLN A 122 -1.23 16.08 21.54
C GLN A 122 -2.00 15.83 20.23
N LEU A 123 -1.57 14.80 19.50
CA LEU A 123 -2.25 14.24 18.33
C LEU A 123 -3.54 13.55 18.73
N GLN A 124 -4.63 13.84 18.03
CA GLN A 124 -5.91 13.16 18.21
C GLN A 124 -6.11 12.07 17.17
N LYS A 125 -6.87 11.03 17.54
CA LYS A 125 -7.30 9.99 16.60
C LYS A 125 -8.16 10.61 15.49
N ASP A 126 -7.96 10.12 14.27
CA ASP A 126 -8.70 10.49 13.06
C ASP A 126 -8.58 11.98 12.67
N GLU A 127 -7.53 12.65 13.13
CA GLU A 127 -7.29 14.09 12.95
C GLU A 127 -6.76 14.44 11.55
N PHE A 128 -5.82 13.65 11.04
CA PHE A 128 -5.19 13.82 9.73
C PHE A 128 -5.59 12.69 8.79
N GLU A 129 -5.88 13.04 7.53
CA GLU A 129 -6.26 12.11 6.47
C GLU A 129 -5.18 12.04 5.40
N PHE A 130 -4.91 10.82 4.93
CA PHE A 130 -3.88 10.49 3.95
C PHE A 130 -4.52 9.86 2.73
N GLU A 131 -4.00 10.20 1.56
CA GLU A 131 -4.38 9.59 0.28
C GLU A 131 -3.27 8.64 -0.17
N LEU A 132 -3.67 7.49 -0.68
CA LEU A 132 -2.81 6.56 -1.39
C LEU A 132 -3.23 6.56 -2.86
N LYS A 133 -2.28 6.81 -3.76
CA LYS A 133 -2.46 6.78 -5.22
C LYS A 133 -1.53 5.75 -5.83
N GLU A 134 -2.01 5.06 -6.85
CA GLU A 134 -1.15 4.23 -7.71
C GLU A 134 -0.60 5.11 -8.83
N ASP A 135 0.71 5.09 -9.01
CA ASP A 135 1.38 5.98 -9.96
C ASP A 135 0.90 5.71 -11.39
N GLY A 136 0.63 6.80 -12.13
CA GLY A 136 0.06 6.72 -13.48
C GLY A 136 -1.46 6.56 -13.53
N LYS A 137 -2.14 6.39 -12.38
CA LYS A 137 -3.61 6.46 -12.29
C LYS A 137 -4.06 7.80 -11.70
N PRO A 138 -5.14 8.41 -12.23
CA PRO A 138 -5.59 9.73 -11.77
C PRO A 138 -6.30 9.67 -10.41
N ASP A 139 -6.90 8.54 -10.07
CA ASP A 139 -7.80 8.41 -8.94
C ASP A 139 -7.07 8.07 -7.63
N VAL A 140 -7.61 8.58 -6.53
CA VAL A 140 -7.23 8.14 -5.18
C VAL A 140 -7.68 6.69 -5.01
N LEU A 141 -6.73 5.81 -4.71
CA LEU A 141 -7.00 4.38 -4.53
C LEU A 141 -7.64 4.12 -3.17
N GLN A 142 -7.12 4.75 -2.11
CA GLN A 142 -7.63 4.63 -0.75
C GLN A 142 -7.38 5.92 0.03
N THR A 143 -8.16 6.14 1.08
CA THR A 143 -7.82 7.08 2.15
C THR A 143 -7.73 6.36 3.49
N ALA A 144 -6.89 6.90 4.38
CA ALA A 144 -6.74 6.41 5.75
C ALA A 144 -6.47 7.59 6.68
N LYS A 145 -6.75 7.41 7.96
CA LYS A 145 -6.48 8.42 8.99
C LYS A 145 -5.52 7.89 10.05
N ASN A 146 -4.88 8.79 10.77
CA ASN A 146 -4.02 8.41 11.88
C ASN A 146 -4.84 7.88 13.07
N ASP A 147 -4.31 6.89 13.78
CA ASP A 147 -4.78 6.57 15.13
C ASP A 147 -4.20 7.54 16.18
N ALA A 148 -4.55 7.33 17.46
CA ALA A 148 -4.08 8.20 18.55
C ALA A 148 -2.56 8.16 18.77
N GLN A 149 -1.88 7.13 18.26
CA GLN A 149 -0.43 6.94 18.33
C GLN A 149 0.28 7.46 17.07
N GLY A 150 -0.47 7.89 16.05
CA GLY A 150 0.04 8.40 14.80
C GLY A 150 0.12 7.37 13.68
N LYS A 151 -0.20 6.10 13.93
CA LYS A 151 -0.15 5.08 12.87
C LYS A 151 -1.26 5.31 11.86
N VAL A 152 -0.91 5.29 10.58
CA VAL A 152 -1.84 5.33 9.45
C VAL A 152 -1.67 4.04 8.67
N GLN A 153 -2.73 3.24 8.56
CA GLN A 153 -2.70 1.96 7.86
C GLN A 153 -3.77 1.90 6.79
N PHE A 154 -3.36 1.58 5.56
CA PHE A 154 -4.24 1.37 4.43
C PHE A 154 -4.77 -0.08 4.40
N GLN A 155 -5.88 -0.30 3.68
CA GLN A 155 -6.41 -1.63 3.43
C GLN A 155 -5.47 -2.44 2.52
N ALA A 156 -5.55 -3.76 2.63
CA ALA A 156 -4.73 -4.67 1.83
C ALA A 156 -4.99 -4.48 0.33
N ILE A 157 -3.92 -4.36 -0.46
CA ILE A 157 -3.98 -4.36 -1.92
C ILE A 157 -3.62 -5.76 -2.39
N ASN A 158 -4.49 -6.39 -3.18
CA ASN A 158 -4.31 -7.74 -3.69
C ASN A 158 -3.62 -7.72 -5.06
N TYR A 159 -2.71 -8.66 -5.28
CA TYR A 159 -1.97 -8.83 -6.53
C TYR A 159 -2.15 -10.25 -7.06
N ASP A 160 -2.43 -10.34 -8.36
CA ASP A 160 -2.62 -11.58 -9.10
C ASP A 160 -1.55 -11.80 -10.19
N LYS A 161 -0.61 -10.87 -10.32
CA LYS A 161 0.51 -10.93 -11.28
C LYS A 161 1.80 -10.45 -10.62
N ALA A 162 2.90 -11.04 -11.05
CA ALA A 162 4.23 -10.53 -10.73
C ALA A 162 4.48 -9.20 -11.45
N GLY A 163 5.26 -8.32 -10.83
CA GLY A 163 5.55 -6.99 -11.33
C GLY A 163 5.95 -6.02 -10.23
N GLU A 164 6.34 -4.81 -10.63
CA GLU A 164 6.55 -3.70 -9.70
C GLU A 164 5.34 -2.76 -9.75
N TYR A 165 4.80 -2.45 -8.57
CA TYR A 165 3.64 -1.58 -8.41
C TYR A 165 4.07 -0.37 -7.58
N HIS A 166 3.94 0.82 -8.16
CA HIS A 166 4.39 2.07 -7.56
C HIS A 166 3.21 2.86 -7.00
N TYR A 167 3.38 3.36 -5.79
CA TYR A 167 2.39 4.17 -5.11
C TYR A 167 3.00 5.42 -4.49
N THR A 168 2.16 6.45 -4.39
CA THR A 168 2.46 7.69 -3.71
C THR A 168 1.45 7.92 -2.59
N ILE A 169 1.95 8.15 -1.38
CA ILE A 169 1.15 8.52 -0.20
C ILE A 169 1.35 10.01 0.08
N THR A 170 0.26 10.74 0.25
CA THR A 170 0.26 12.17 0.58
C THR A 170 -0.68 12.47 1.74
N GLU A 171 -0.40 13.53 2.49
CA GLU A 171 -1.31 14.05 3.52
C GLU A 171 -2.26 15.09 2.92
N LYS A 172 -3.57 14.95 3.18
CA LYS A 172 -4.57 15.96 2.78
C LYS A 172 -4.44 17.18 3.66
N LYS A 173 -4.27 18.33 3.02
CA LYS A 173 -4.25 19.63 3.68
C LYS A 173 -5.68 20.10 3.91
N VAL A 174 -6.20 19.88 5.11
CA VAL A 174 -7.46 20.49 5.57
C VAL A 174 -7.18 21.79 6.31
N GLN A 175 -8.11 22.75 6.26
CA GLN A 175 -7.94 24.02 6.99
C GLN A 175 -8.16 23.81 8.49
N LEU A 176 -7.12 23.38 9.18
CA LEU A 176 -7.02 23.38 10.63
C LEU A 176 -6.14 24.56 11.06
N GLY A 177 -6.70 25.46 11.87
CA GLY A 177 -5.99 26.64 12.36
C GLY A 177 -4.72 26.28 13.14
N GLY A 178 -3.63 27.01 12.89
CA GLY A 178 -2.36 26.82 13.57
C GLY A 178 -1.54 25.61 13.09
N ILE A 179 -2.00 24.83 12.12
CA ILE A 179 -1.25 23.68 11.58
C ILE A 179 -0.37 24.09 10.40
N THR A 180 0.93 23.80 10.50
CA THR A 180 1.85 23.76 9.34
C THR A 180 2.03 22.31 8.91
N TYR A 181 1.70 22.03 7.64
CA TYR A 181 1.74 20.70 7.06
C TYR A 181 3.11 20.38 6.45
N ASP A 182 3.60 19.15 6.68
CA ASP A 182 4.73 18.58 5.94
C ASP A 182 4.33 18.41 4.46
N PRO A 183 5.00 19.07 3.49
CA PRO A 183 4.67 18.92 2.07
C PRO A 183 5.22 17.61 1.48
N LYS A 184 5.86 16.76 2.28
CA LYS A 184 6.43 15.49 1.83
C LYS A 184 5.40 14.60 1.13
N GLU A 185 5.90 13.83 0.18
CA GLU A 185 5.22 12.68 -0.40
C GLU A 185 6.06 11.44 -0.11
N VAL A 186 5.42 10.33 0.24
CA VAL A 186 6.08 9.05 0.48
C VAL A 186 5.85 8.16 -0.72
N LYS A 187 6.93 7.82 -1.43
CA LYS A 187 6.92 6.88 -2.55
C LYS A 187 7.25 5.48 -2.08
N VAL A 188 6.45 4.52 -2.53
CA VAL A 188 6.57 3.12 -2.14
C VAL A 188 6.39 2.21 -3.36
N THR A 189 7.29 1.23 -3.47
CA THR A 189 7.24 0.20 -4.49
C THR A 189 6.89 -1.12 -3.83
N VAL A 190 5.81 -1.76 -4.29
CA VAL A 190 5.49 -3.14 -3.96
C VAL A 190 6.01 -4.03 -5.08
N LYS A 191 7.02 -4.84 -4.78
CA LYS A 191 7.60 -5.82 -5.70
C LYS A 191 6.88 -7.16 -5.51
N VAL A 192 6.21 -7.62 -6.55
CA VAL A 192 5.53 -8.92 -6.56
C VAL A 192 6.32 -9.90 -7.40
N THR A 193 6.73 -11.01 -6.80
CA THR A 193 7.50 -12.08 -7.46
C THR A 193 6.72 -13.38 -7.46
N ASP A 194 6.94 -14.20 -8.48
CA ASP A 194 6.40 -15.55 -8.58
C ASP A 194 7.49 -16.55 -8.24
N ASP A 195 7.23 -17.47 -7.31
CA ASP A 195 8.19 -18.50 -6.93
C ASP A 195 8.27 -19.68 -7.91
N GLY A 196 7.38 -19.71 -8.92
CA GLY A 196 7.25 -20.81 -9.87
C GLY A 196 6.71 -22.10 -9.24
N LYS A 197 6.26 -22.02 -7.97
CA LYS A 197 5.74 -23.10 -7.14
C LYS A 197 4.30 -22.79 -6.69
N GLY A 198 3.58 -22.03 -7.51
CA GLY A 198 2.17 -21.74 -7.33
C GLY A 198 1.88 -20.60 -6.37
N LYS A 199 2.86 -19.77 -5.97
CA LYS A 199 2.61 -18.63 -5.08
C LYS A 199 3.31 -17.35 -5.54
N LEU A 200 2.57 -16.26 -5.47
CA LEU A 200 3.15 -14.91 -5.50
C LEU A 200 3.63 -14.50 -4.10
N HIS A 201 4.70 -13.72 -4.05
CA HIS A 201 5.26 -13.08 -2.86
C HIS A 201 5.32 -11.58 -3.09
N SER A 202 5.12 -10.78 -2.04
CA SER A 202 5.18 -9.32 -2.13
C SER A 202 6.16 -8.74 -1.12
N GLU A 203 7.00 -7.83 -1.57
CA GLU A 203 7.96 -7.06 -0.77
C GLU A 203 7.63 -5.57 -0.91
N ILE A 204 7.63 -4.83 0.21
CA ILE A 204 7.35 -3.40 0.26
C ILE A 204 8.65 -2.65 0.46
N VAL A 205 8.95 -1.68 -0.41
CA VAL A 205 10.17 -0.86 -0.33
C VAL A 205 9.80 0.62 -0.39
N TYR A 206 10.19 1.38 0.63
CA TYR A 206 10.01 2.83 0.69
C TYR A 206 11.27 3.54 0.20
N GLU A 207 11.17 4.43 -0.79
CA GLU A 207 12.34 4.97 -1.52
C GLU A 207 13.40 5.65 -0.63
N LYS A 208 13.01 6.19 0.53
CA LYS A 208 13.89 6.94 1.45
C LYS A 208 13.97 6.35 2.86
N ASN A 209 13.29 5.21 3.10
CA ASN A 209 13.07 4.67 4.45
C ASN A 209 12.48 5.68 5.46
N ASP A 210 11.86 6.75 4.97
CA ASP A 210 11.17 7.75 5.77
C ASP A 210 9.68 7.73 5.42
N THR A 211 8.90 7.23 6.37
CA THR A 211 7.45 7.06 6.27
C THR A 211 6.69 8.01 7.20
N THR A 212 7.35 9.02 7.78
CA THR A 212 6.77 9.82 8.88
C THR A 212 6.42 11.24 8.45
N PHE A 213 5.15 11.63 8.45
CA PHE A 213 4.74 13.00 8.17
C PHE A 213 4.78 13.85 9.44
N ASN A 214 5.49 14.98 9.42
CA ASN A 214 5.72 15.82 10.61
C ASN A 214 5.01 17.17 10.52
N ASN A 215 3.86 17.31 11.19
CA ASN A 215 3.19 18.60 11.29
C ASN A 215 3.59 19.33 12.56
N THR A 216 3.45 20.65 12.53
CA THR A 216 3.60 21.50 13.70
C THR A 216 2.31 22.26 13.95
N TYR A 217 1.96 22.40 15.23
CA TYR A 217 0.89 23.26 15.71
C TYR A 217 1.50 24.46 16.43
N THR A 218 1.08 25.66 16.04
CA THR A 218 1.46 26.92 16.71
C THR A 218 0.22 27.76 16.99
N THR A 219 0.21 28.42 18.14
CA THR A 219 -0.75 29.46 18.48
C THR A 219 -0.25 30.81 17.97
N GLN A 220 -1.15 31.65 17.47
CA GLN A 220 -0.83 33.06 17.22
C GLN A 220 -1.09 33.86 18.48
N ALA A 221 -0.15 34.74 18.84
CA ALA A 221 -0.33 35.63 19.96
C ALA A 221 -1.47 36.61 19.68
N THR A 222 -2.21 36.97 20.72
CA THR A 222 -3.25 38.00 20.68
C THR A 222 -2.98 39.07 21.73
N SER A 223 -3.77 40.12 21.80
CA SER A 223 -3.60 41.16 22.80
C SER A 223 -4.93 41.67 23.34
N ALA A 224 -4.89 42.21 24.56
CA ALA A 224 -6.02 42.88 25.18
C ALA A 224 -5.59 44.25 25.70
N THR A 225 -6.50 45.22 25.60
CA THR A 225 -6.34 46.56 26.18
C THR A 225 -7.23 46.70 27.40
N PHE A 226 -6.74 47.46 28.38
CA PHE A 226 -7.50 47.80 29.58
C PHE A 226 -7.74 49.31 29.59
N ASP A 227 -9.00 49.70 29.76
CA ASP A 227 -9.43 51.08 29.86
C ASP A 227 -10.34 51.23 31.08
N VAL A 228 -10.10 52.28 31.89
CA VAL A 228 -10.95 52.63 33.03
C VAL A 228 -11.25 54.13 33.01
N THR A 229 -12.32 54.54 33.69
CA THR A 229 -12.70 55.95 33.82
C THR A 229 -12.57 56.40 35.27
N LYS A 230 -11.79 57.45 35.49
CA LYS A 230 -11.71 58.15 36.77
C LYS A 230 -12.82 59.19 36.85
N GLU A 231 -13.72 58.99 37.78
CA GLU A 231 -14.72 59.98 38.16
C GLU A 231 -14.30 60.70 39.44
N LEU A 232 -14.47 62.03 39.44
CA LEU A 232 -14.20 62.89 40.59
C LEU A 232 -15.44 63.73 40.89
N THR A 233 -15.89 63.70 42.13
CA THR A 233 -16.99 64.53 42.64
C THR A 233 -16.45 65.69 43.47
N GLY A 234 -17.27 66.73 43.65
CA GLY A 234 -16.92 67.91 44.47
C GLY A 234 -16.10 68.99 43.77
N ARG A 235 -15.51 68.70 42.59
CA ARG A 235 -14.92 69.70 41.68
C ARG A 235 -14.67 69.12 40.28
N LYS A 236 -14.28 69.98 39.34
CA LYS A 236 -13.85 69.56 38.00
C LYS A 236 -12.54 68.75 38.06
N LEU A 237 -12.53 67.60 37.38
CA LEU A 237 -11.35 66.76 37.15
C LEU A 237 -10.38 67.46 36.18
N LYS A 238 -9.09 67.42 36.48
CA LYS A 238 -8.03 67.90 35.58
C LYS A 238 -7.37 66.70 34.90
N ALA A 239 -6.90 66.90 33.67
CA ALA A 239 -6.07 65.90 33.00
C ALA A 239 -4.77 65.69 33.80
N GLN A 240 -4.23 64.47 33.73
CA GLN A 240 -2.96 64.06 34.35
C GLN A 240 -2.97 64.14 35.89
N GLU A 241 -4.14 64.25 36.51
CA GLU A 241 -4.31 64.51 37.94
C GLU A 241 -4.13 63.25 38.80
N PHE A 242 -4.63 62.10 38.32
CA PHE A 242 -4.53 60.80 38.98
C PHE A 242 -3.72 59.84 38.12
N GLU A 243 -2.86 59.06 38.77
CA GLU A 243 -2.05 58.01 38.16
C GLU A 243 -2.54 56.63 38.61
N PHE A 244 -2.55 55.68 37.69
CA PHE A 244 -3.00 54.31 37.89
C PHE A 244 -1.89 53.34 37.52
N GLU A 245 -1.76 52.28 38.31
CA GLU A 245 -0.84 51.17 38.07
C GLU A 245 -1.65 49.94 37.65
N LEU A 246 -1.25 49.29 36.56
CA LEU A 246 -1.75 47.98 36.12
C LEU A 246 -0.75 46.90 36.55
N LYS A 247 -1.21 45.91 37.30
CA LYS A 247 -0.44 44.76 37.77
C LYS A 247 -1.11 43.46 37.33
N GLU A 248 -0.31 42.44 37.04
CA GLU A 248 -0.81 41.08 36.90
C GLU A 248 -0.83 40.42 38.27
N ASP A 249 -1.95 39.80 38.61
CA ASP A 249 -2.15 39.24 39.95
C ASP A 249 -1.14 38.14 40.24
N GLY A 250 -0.58 38.17 41.46
CA GLY A 250 0.48 37.25 41.87
C GLY A 250 1.89 37.62 41.37
N LYS A 251 2.06 38.69 40.57
CA LYS A 251 3.37 39.24 40.21
C LYS A 251 3.65 40.53 41.01
N PRO A 252 4.89 40.74 41.49
CA PRO A 252 5.21 41.91 42.31
C PRO A 252 5.33 43.21 41.50
N ASP A 253 5.53 43.10 40.18
CA ASP A 253 5.92 44.23 39.34
C ASP A 253 4.70 44.98 38.76
N VAL A 254 4.81 46.31 38.72
CA VAL A 254 3.92 47.17 37.94
C VAL A 254 4.22 46.94 36.46
N LEU A 255 3.22 46.54 35.69
CA LEU A 255 3.38 46.35 34.24
C LEU A 255 3.36 47.68 33.50
N GLN A 256 2.42 48.55 33.86
CA GLN A 256 2.22 49.84 33.21
C GLN A 256 1.68 50.87 34.19
N THR A 257 1.96 52.13 33.92
CA THR A 257 1.25 53.26 34.54
C THR A 257 0.57 54.12 33.50
N ALA A 258 -0.59 54.67 33.85
CA ALA A 258 -1.35 55.58 33.00
C ALA A 258 -2.04 56.64 33.86
N LYS A 259 -2.31 57.80 33.29
CA LYS A 259 -3.01 58.89 33.98
C LYS A 259 -4.32 59.22 33.28
N ASN A 260 -5.26 59.80 34.01
CA ASN A 260 -6.55 60.19 33.44
C ASN A 260 -6.39 61.38 32.47
N ASP A 261 -7.20 61.44 31.41
CA ASP A 261 -7.38 62.64 30.60
C ASP A 261 -8.38 63.63 31.24
N ALA A 262 -8.71 64.73 30.55
CA ALA A 262 -9.63 65.75 31.06
C ALA A 262 -11.09 65.24 31.20
N GLN A 263 -11.42 64.12 30.56
CA GLN A 263 -12.70 63.44 30.58
C GLN A 263 -12.69 62.26 31.56
N GLY A 264 -11.55 61.97 32.18
CA GLY A 264 -11.37 60.88 33.13
C GLY A 264 -10.89 59.57 32.53
N LYS A 265 -10.73 59.45 31.19
CA LYS A 265 -10.30 58.20 30.57
C LYS A 265 -8.85 57.89 30.93
N VAL A 266 -8.60 56.66 31.35
CA VAL A 266 -7.27 56.10 31.59
C VAL A 266 -7.11 54.90 30.66
N GLN A 267 -6.15 54.97 29.74
CA GLN A 267 -5.91 53.94 28.73
C GLN A 267 -4.51 53.34 28.91
N PHE A 268 -4.45 52.03 29.06
CA PHE A 268 -3.21 51.26 29.08
C PHE A 268 -2.85 50.76 27.67
N GLN A 269 -1.57 50.50 27.43
CA GLN A 269 -1.09 49.84 26.22
C GLN A 269 -1.53 48.37 26.20
N ALA A 270 -1.71 47.82 25.00
CA ALA A 270 -2.11 46.42 24.85
C ALA A 270 -1.09 45.46 25.50
N ILE A 271 -1.60 44.46 26.21
CA ILE A 271 -0.80 43.34 26.73
C ILE A 271 -0.92 42.18 25.76
N ASN A 272 0.22 41.61 25.36
CA ASN A 272 0.30 40.47 24.45
C ASN A 272 0.25 39.14 25.21
N TYR A 273 -0.48 38.17 24.66
CA TYR A 273 -0.65 36.81 25.16
C TYR A 273 -0.20 35.83 24.10
N ASP A 274 0.85 35.07 24.39
CA ASP A 274 1.41 34.04 23.52
C ASP A 274 1.02 32.62 23.94
N LYS A 275 0.40 32.47 25.12
CA LYS A 275 -0.06 31.21 25.69
C LYS A 275 -1.55 31.29 25.99
N ALA A 276 -2.22 30.15 25.89
CA ALA A 276 -3.59 30.03 26.37
C ALA A 276 -3.60 29.98 27.91
N GLY A 277 -4.55 30.69 28.52
CA GLY A 277 -4.70 30.73 29.97
C GLY A 277 -5.71 31.79 30.39
N GLU A 278 -6.06 31.76 31.68
CA GLU A 278 -6.78 32.85 32.32
C GLU A 278 -5.75 33.77 32.98
N TYR A 279 -5.85 35.07 32.70
CA TYR A 279 -4.92 36.09 33.19
C TYR A 279 -5.71 37.10 34.01
N HIS A 280 -5.30 37.32 35.25
CA HIS A 280 -5.96 38.23 36.18
C HIS A 280 -5.11 39.49 36.37
N TYR A 281 -5.77 40.64 36.34
CA TYR A 281 -5.11 41.94 36.44
C TYR A 281 -5.83 42.83 37.44
N THR A 282 -5.05 43.57 38.21
CA THR A 282 -5.52 44.59 39.14
C THR A 282 -5.06 45.97 38.67
N ILE A 283 -6.01 46.91 38.59
CA ILE A 283 -5.74 48.33 38.35
C ILE A 283 -5.93 49.06 39.68
N THR A 284 -4.89 49.78 40.13
CA THR A 284 -4.93 50.53 41.40
C THR A 284 -4.59 51.99 41.15
N GLU A 285 -5.37 52.90 41.74
CA GLU A 285 -5.03 54.33 41.78
C GLU A 285 -3.87 54.58 42.76
N LYS A 286 -2.85 55.30 42.31
CA LYS A 286 -1.68 55.63 43.11
C LYS A 286 -2.00 56.79 44.04
N ILE A 287 -1.87 56.55 45.35
CA ILE A 287 -1.97 57.61 46.36
C ILE A 287 -0.64 58.36 46.38
N MET A 288 -0.62 59.59 45.88
CA MET A 288 0.52 60.48 46.07
C MET A 288 0.53 60.97 47.52
N VAL A 289 1.61 60.66 48.24
CA VAL A 289 1.88 61.13 49.61
C VAL A 289 2.44 62.55 49.56
#